data_AF-A0AAD7DCK8-F1
#
_entry.id   AF-A0AAD7DCK8-F1
#
_cell.length_a   1.000
_cell.length_b   1.000
_cell.length_c   1.000
_cell.angle_alpha   90.00
_cell.angle_beta   90.00
_cell.angle_gamma   90.00
#
_symmetry.space_group_name_H-M   'P 1'
#
loop_
_entity.id
_entity.type
_entity.pdbx_description
1 polymer ?
#
loop_
_entity_poly.entity_id
_entity_poly.type
_entity_poly.pdbx_seq_one_letter_code
_entity_poly.pdbx_strand_id
1 'polypeptide(L)'
;MRFYGTTNNQRLGEIISHSPNLRYLFLSSDRPDVLTHLPLGESLHTLRLNRSHYHHSRHVKQVKVVPNVVNLTNLVLHTTIGSAALSFVAIVGWQLRVLEFTFAPQVTYSSNQMQRILSRCPNLEELVYHLGAPEISPLKTFQHAALKRVRIKINPEEWFPYKHVVFSQFEILIGPSFPHLERVYLHDTSKSFVRRDSASPLLLRMIDRGRPVVYEDGGNVIPIPKQSAPKQESPEHA
;
A
#
# COMPACT_ATOMS: atom_id res chain seq x y z
N MET A 1 -16.40 -3.26 19.20
CA MET A 1 -16.36 -3.65 20.63
C MET A 1 -15.01 -3.25 21.20
N ARG A 2 -14.94 -2.66 22.40
CA ARG A 2 -13.67 -2.31 23.07
C ARG A 2 -13.48 -3.26 24.26
N PHE A 3 -12.30 -3.85 24.39
CA PHE A 3 -11.97 -4.76 25.49
C PHE A 3 -10.92 -4.11 26.40
N TYR A 4 -11.11 -4.16 27.71
CA TYR A 4 -10.18 -3.65 28.72
C TYR A 4 -9.78 -4.80 29.67
N GLY A 5 -8.49 -4.98 29.95
CA GLY A 5 -7.97 -5.97 30.90
C GLY A 5 -6.93 -6.97 30.34
N THR A 6 -6.50 -7.91 31.19
CA THR A 6 -5.49 -8.94 30.88
C THR A 6 -6.05 -10.13 30.12
N THR A 7 -7.37 -10.38 30.18
CA THR A 7 -8.07 -11.50 29.51
C THR A 7 -8.55 -11.18 28.09
N ASN A 8 -8.18 -10.02 27.54
CA ASN A 8 -8.66 -9.54 26.24
C ASN A 8 -8.34 -10.48 25.07
N ASN A 9 -7.14 -11.05 25.03
CA ASN A 9 -6.74 -11.95 23.94
C ASN A 9 -7.57 -13.24 23.95
N GLN A 10 -7.86 -13.77 25.14
CA GLN A 10 -8.71 -14.95 25.30
C GLN A 10 -10.14 -14.65 24.86
N ARG A 11 -10.74 -13.54 25.32
CA ARG A 11 -12.10 -13.14 24.91
C ARG A 11 -12.20 -12.87 23.42
N LEU A 12 -11.18 -12.25 22.82
CA LEU A 12 -11.13 -12.06 21.37
C LEU A 12 -11.03 -13.40 20.64
N GLY A 13 -10.22 -14.34 21.14
CA GLY A 13 -10.13 -15.69 20.60
C GLY A 13 -11.46 -16.45 20.71
N GLU A 14 -12.17 -16.33 21.83
CA GLU A 14 -13.52 -16.88 22.02
C GLU A 14 -14.50 -16.29 21.00
N ILE A 15 -14.52 -14.97 20.81
CA ILE A 15 -15.42 -14.33 19.84
C ILE A 15 -15.11 -14.79 18.41
N ILE A 16 -13.83 -14.85 18.04
CA ILE A 16 -13.42 -15.29 16.69
C ILE A 16 -13.76 -16.77 16.47
N SER A 17 -13.52 -17.63 17.46
CA SER A 17 -13.86 -19.07 17.36
C SER A 17 -15.37 -19.32 17.25
N HIS A 18 -16.21 -18.47 17.86
CA HIS A 18 -17.66 -18.52 17.69
C HIS A 18 -18.16 -17.79 16.42
N SER A 19 -17.26 -17.27 15.59
CA SER A 19 -17.57 -16.54 14.36
C SER A 19 -17.01 -17.26 13.12
N PRO A 20 -17.49 -18.46 12.78
CA PRO A 20 -16.94 -19.27 11.68
C PRO A 20 -17.10 -18.65 10.29
N ASN A 21 -17.95 -17.63 10.16
CA ASN A 21 -18.19 -16.89 8.92
C ASN A 21 -17.53 -15.51 8.91
N LEU A 22 -16.60 -15.24 9.83
CA LEU A 22 -15.92 -13.95 9.93
C LEU A 22 -15.06 -13.71 8.68
N ARG A 23 -15.46 -12.74 7.84
CA ARG A 23 -14.75 -12.38 6.59
C ARG A 23 -13.84 -11.17 6.73
N TYR A 24 -14.16 -10.28 7.67
CA TYR A 24 -13.46 -9.02 7.90
C TYR A 24 -13.17 -8.87 9.38
N LEU A 25 -11.92 -8.60 9.72
CA LEU A 25 -11.50 -8.34 11.08
C LEU A 25 -10.69 -7.05 11.15
N PHE A 26 -11.17 -6.10 11.95
CA PHE A 26 -10.44 -4.89 12.29
C PHE A 26 -9.94 -5.00 13.73
N LEU A 27 -8.62 -5.02 13.89
CA LEU A 27 -7.97 -5.04 15.19
C LEU A 27 -7.22 -3.73 15.41
N SER A 28 -7.58 -3.05 16.49
CA SER A 28 -6.80 -1.95 17.03
C SER A 28 -6.20 -2.42 18.35
N SER A 29 -4.90 -2.68 18.38
CA SER A 29 -4.20 -3.14 19.57
C SER A 29 -2.80 -2.58 19.56
N ASP A 30 -2.33 -2.14 20.72
CA ASP A 30 -0.97 -1.72 21.03
C ASP A 30 -0.03 -2.90 21.32
N ARG A 31 -0.55 -4.12 21.41
CA ARG A 31 0.22 -5.30 21.80
C ARG A 31 0.79 -6.04 20.57
N PRO A 32 2.09 -6.39 20.59
CA PRO A 32 2.75 -7.05 19.45
C PRO A 32 2.38 -8.54 19.29
N ASP A 33 1.86 -9.18 20.34
CA ASP A 33 1.51 -10.60 20.39
C ASP A 33 0.01 -10.86 20.14
N VAL A 34 -0.77 -9.83 19.81
CA VAL A 34 -2.21 -9.99 19.64
C VAL A 34 -2.56 -11.00 18.54
N LEU A 35 -1.71 -11.20 17.53
CA LEU A 35 -1.97 -12.11 16.41
C LEU A 35 -1.43 -13.53 16.62
N THR A 36 -0.46 -13.75 17.52
CA THR A 36 0.15 -15.08 17.72
C THR A 36 -0.83 -16.10 18.30
N HIS A 37 -1.89 -15.64 18.97
CA HIS A 37 -2.80 -16.51 19.72
C HIS A 37 -4.24 -16.50 19.21
N LEU A 38 -4.54 -15.75 18.14
CA LEU A 38 -5.91 -15.68 17.64
C LEU A 38 -6.19 -16.85 16.68
N PRO A 39 -7.25 -17.64 16.93
CA PRO A 39 -7.67 -18.70 16.02
C PRO A 39 -8.35 -18.07 14.79
N LEU A 40 -7.55 -17.44 13.92
CA LEU A 40 -8.05 -16.85 12.69
C LEU A 40 -8.60 -17.97 11.79
N GLY A 41 -9.92 -17.96 11.57
CA GLY A 41 -10.59 -18.98 10.77
C GLY A 41 -10.31 -18.84 9.28
N GLU A 42 -10.54 -19.92 8.53
CA GLU A 42 -10.36 -19.99 7.07
C GLU A 42 -11.29 -19.03 6.30
N SER A 43 -12.38 -18.57 6.92
CA SER A 43 -13.31 -17.62 6.31
C SER A 43 -12.76 -16.19 6.24
N LEU A 44 -11.65 -15.87 6.91
CA LEU A 44 -11.15 -14.51 7.03
C LEU A 44 -10.40 -14.08 5.76
N HIS A 45 -10.96 -13.10 5.05
CA HIS A 45 -10.41 -12.57 3.80
C HIS A 45 -9.69 -11.24 3.99
N THR A 46 -10.17 -10.40 4.91
CA THR A 46 -9.62 -9.06 5.14
C THR A 46 -9.24 -8.88 6.60
N LEU A 47 -7.98 -8.51 6.82
CA LEU A 47 -7.45 -8.14 8.12
C LEU A 47 -6.97 -6.70 8.07
N ARG A 48 -7.47 -5.87 8.99
CA ARG A 48 -7.01 -4.49 9.18
C ARG A 48 -6.42 -4.33 10.56
N LEU A 49 -5.18 -3.87 10.62
CA LEU A 49 -4.42 -3.69 11.86
C LEU A 49 -4.17 -2.20 12.10
N ASN A 50 -4.50 -1.70 13.30
CA ASN A 50 -4.34 -0.29 13.67
C ASN A 50 -3.61 -0.12 15.00
N ARG A 51 -2.71 0.87 15.06
CA ARG A 51 -1.94 1.25 16.26
C ARG A 51 -1.25 0.07 16.95
N SER A 52 -0.82 -0.92 16.17
CA SER A 52 0.07 -1.97 16.63
C SER A 52 1.45 -1.38 16.80
N HIS A 53 1.61 -0.69 17.94
CA HIS A 53 2.87 -0.19 18.43
C HIS A 53 3.78 -1.39 18.70
N TYR A 54 4.34 -1.98 17.64
CA TYR A 54 5.43 -2.92 17.66
C TYR A 54 6.72 -2.16 18.02
N HIS A 55 6.70 -1.41 19.12
CA HIS A 55 7.87 -0.70 19.61
C HIS A 55 8.84 -1.73 20.18
N HIS A 56 9.93 -1.96 19.45
CA HIS A 56 11.29 -2.11 19.98
C HIS A 56 11.49 -3.00 21.22
N SER A 57 10.65 -4.01 21.46
CA SER A 57 11.04 -5.04 22.39
C SER A 57 12.15 -5.83 21.71
N ARG A 58 13.38 -5.64 22.19
CA ARG A 58 14.60 -6.40 21.85
C ARG A 58 14.46 -7.92 22.08
N HIS A 59 13.25 -8.39 22.36
CA HIS A 59 12.88 -9.72 22.77
C HIS A 59 11.64 -10.25 22.05
N VAL A 60 11.21 -9.68 20.91
CA VAL A 60 10.31 -10.42 20.00
C VAL A 60 11.09 -11.60 19.45
N LYS A 61 11.15 -12.69 20.22
CA LYS A 61 11.37 -14.04 19.70
C LYS A 61 10.48 -14.11 18.48
N GLN A 62 11.09 -14.37 17.33
CA GLN A 62 10.44 -14.53 16.04
C GLN A 62 9.05 -15.10 16.25
N VAL A 63 8.03 -14.40 15.74
CA VAL A 63 6.65 -14.91 15.68
C VAL A 63 6.72 -16.23 14.92
N LYS A 64 6.93 -17.33 15.64
CA LYS A 64 7.25 -18.65 15.09
C LYS A 64 5.99 -19.42 14.69
N VAL A 65 4.83 -18.96 15.16
CA VAL A 65 3.54 -19.61 14.90
C VAL A 65 2.51 -18.51 14.76
N VAL A 66 2.07 -18.25 13.53
CA VAL A 66 0.73 -17.72 13.30
C VAL A 66 -0.08 -18.91 12.81
N PRO A 67 -1.29 -19.14 13.34
CA PRO A 67 -2.15 -20.22 12.88
C PRO A 67 -2.36 -20.14 11.36
N ASN A 68 -2.62 -21.29 10.74
CA ASN A 68 -2.95 -21.43 9.31
C ASN A 68 -4.10 -20.49 8.92
N VAL A 69 -3.77 -19.24 8.58
CA VAL A 69 -4.68 -18.37 7.85
C VAL A 69 -4.55 -18.83 6.41
N VAL A 70 -5.57 -19.50 5.85
CA VAL A 70 -5.46 -20.11 4.51
C VAL A 70 -5.92 -19.13 3.41
N ASN A 71 -6.72 -18.11 3.76
CA ASN A 71 -7.42 -17.28 2.77
C ASN A 71 -7.28 -15.76 2.98
N LEU A 72 -6.24 -15.28 3.66
CA LEU A 72 -6.07 -13.83 3.84
C LEU A 72 -5.63 -13.19 2.52
N THR A 73 -6.57 -12.60 1.80
CA THR A 73 -6.27 -11.92 0.52
C THR A 73 -5.98 -10.44 0.69
N ASN A 74 -6.53 -9.81 1.72
CA ASN A 74 -6.46 -8.36 1.90
C ASN A 74 -5.88 -8.00 3.26
N LEU A 75 -4.76 -7.26 3.26
CA LEU A 75 -4.13 -6.76 4.47
C LEU A 75 -4.06 -5.25 4.45
N VAL A 76 -4.58 -4.60 5.50
CA VAL A 76 -4.57 -3.15 5.67
C VAL A 76 -3.79 -2.79 6.94
N LEU A 77 -2.70 -2.06 6.78
CA LEU A 77 -1.77 -1.70 7.85
C LEU A 77 -1.86 -0.21 8.18
N HIS A 78 -2.54 0.10 9.28
CA HIS A 78 -2.54 1.41 9.95
C HIS A 78 -1.49 1.43 11.07
N THR A 79 -0.26 1.10 10.72
CA THR A 79 0.86 1.04 11.67
C THR A 79 2.17 1.32 10.96
N THR A 80 3.18 1.76 11.72
CA THR A 80 4.56 1.80 11.22
C THR A 80 4.98 0.40 10.79
N ILE A 81 5.67 0.30 9.64
CA ILE A 81 6.16 -0.99 9.15
C ILE A 81 7.44 -1.35 9.91
N GLY A 82 7.28 -1.87 11.12
CA GLY A 82 8.36 -2.40 11.95
C GLY A 82 8.71 -3.87 11.63
N SER A 83 9.68 -4.41 12.37
CA SER A 83 10.12 -5.82 12.26
C SER A 83 8.97 -6.83 12.37
N ALA A 84 8.02 -6.58 13.26
CA ALA A 84 6.90 -7.48 13.47
C ALA A 84 5.85 -7.41 12.35
N ALA A 85 5.56 -6.21 11.82
CA ALA A 85 4.72 -6.09 10.62
C ALA A 85 5.37 -6.80 9.43
N LEU A 86 6.69 -6.66 9.26
CA LEU A 86 7.45 -7.40 8.23
C LEU A 86 7.45 -8.91 8.47
N SER A 87 7.50 -9.35 9.73
CA SER A 87 7.43 -10.78 10.09
C SER A 87 6.05 -11.35 9.77
N PHE A 88 4.99 -10.60 10.07
CA PHE A 88 3.63 -10.99 9.72
C PHE A 88 3.44 -11.07 8.20
N VAL A 89 3.90 -10.05 7.47
CA VAL A 89 3.90 -10.06 5.99
C VAL A 89 4.70 -11.24 5.43
N ALA A 90 5.81 -11.65 6.06
CA ALA A 90 6.56 -12.82 5.64
C ALA A 90 5.77 -14.14 5.76
N ILE A 91 4.79 -14.20 6.66
CA ILE A 91 3.98 -15.39 6.90
C ILE A 91 2.78 -15.43 5.94
N VAL A 92 2.05 -14.32 5.83
CA VAL A 92 0.79 -14.28 5.05
C VAL A 92 0.96 -13.76 3.63
N GLY A 93 2.12 -13.18 3.30
CA GLY A 93 2.32 -12.41 2.08
C GLY A 93 2.02 -13.18 0.79
N TRP A 94 2.30 -14.47 0.76
CA TRP A 94 2.06 -15.32 -0.42
C TRP A 94 0.57 -15.44 -0.79
N GLN A 95 -0.35 -15.21 0.15
CA GLN A 95 -1.81 -15.23 -0.10
C GLN A 95 -2.35 -13.86 -0.48
N LEU A 96 -1.62 -12.79 -0.15
CA LEU A 96 -2.11 -11.43 -0.31
C LEU A 96 -2.28 -11.10 -1.80
N ARG A 97 -3.46 -10.59 -2.12
CA ARG A 97 -3.83 -9.95 -3.39
C ARG A 97 -3.87 -8.45 -3.25
N VAL A 98 -4.21 -7.94 -2.07
CA VAL A 98 -4.28 -6.51 -1.76
C VAL A 98 -3.50 -6.20 -0.49
N LEU A 99 -2.62 -5.20 -0.58
CA LEU A 99 -1.84 -4.69 0.55
C LEU A 99 -1.98 -3.18 0.61
N GLU A 100 -2.48 -2.69 1.74
CA GLU A 100 -2.65 -1.26 2.00
C GLU A 100 -1.77 -0.79 3.16
N PHE A 101 -1.04 0.30 2.93
CA PHE A 101 -0.31 1.07 3.94
C PHE A 101 -1.01 2.39 4.19
N THR A 102 -1.74 2.49 5.31
CA THR A 102 -2.60 3.64 5.61
C THR A 102 -1.98 4.65 6.58
N PHE A 103 -0.90 4.27 7.26
CA PHE A 103 -0.15 5.18 8.12
C PHE A 103 1.34 4.93 8.00
N ALA A 104 2.05 5.87 7.39
CA ALA A 104 3.41 5.64 6.92
C ALA A 104 4.27 6.91 7.00
N PRO A 105 4.64 7.41 8.19
CA PRO A 105 5.55 8.55 8.27
C PRO A 105 6.87 8.19 7.56
N GLN A 106 7.22 8.97 6.53
CA GLN A 106 8.36 8.66 5.63
C GLN A 106 9.66 8.35 6.39
N VAL A 107 9.84 9.03 7.52
CA VAL A 107 11.02 9.00 8.40
C VAL A 107 11.28 7.64 9.05
N THR A 108 10.34 6.67 8.93
CA THR A 108 10.44 5.37 9.60
C THR A 108 10.94 4.24 8.69
N TYR A 109 11.25 4.52 7.43
CA TYR A 109 11.54 3.46 6.46
C TYR A 109 13.01 3.32 6.10
N SER A 110 13.49 2.08 6.13
CA SER A 110 14.81 1.73 5.60
C SER A 110 14.78 1.66 4.07
N SER A 111 15.89 1.96 3.42
CA SER A 111 16.05 1.73 1.97
C SER A 111 15.66 0.30 1.58
N ASN A 112 15.04 0.13 0.42
CA ASN A 112 14.57 -1.16 -0.12
C ASN A 112 13.50 -1.88 0.73
N GLN A 113 12.89 -1.23 1.74
CA GLN A 113 11.87 -1.89 2.55
C GLN A 113 10.66 -2.34 1.74
N MET A 114 10.21 -1.51 0.79
CA MET A 114 9.12 -1.89 -0.11
C MET A 114 9.49 -3.12 -0.95
N GLN A 115 10.72 -3.19 -1.47
CA GLN A 115 11.19 -4.38 -2.20
C GLN A 115 11.09 -5.65 -1.36
N ARG A 116 11.52 -5.60 -0.10
CA ARG A 116 11.45 -6.73 0.84
C ARG A 116 10.02 -7.15 1.19
N ILE A 117 9.08 -6.21 1.13
CA ILE A 117 7.65 -6.49 1.32
C ILE A 117 7.13 -7.17 0.06
N LEU A 118 7.34 -6.55 -1.10
CA LEU A 118 6.88 -7.06 -2.39
C LEU A 118 7.46 -8.45 -2.69
N SER A 119 8.72 -8.73 -2.34
CA SER A 119 9.31 -10.06 -2.50
C SER A 119 8.64 -11.14 -1.65
N ARG A 120 7.95 -10.76 -0.57
CA ARG A 120 7.18 -11.66 0.28
C ARG A 120 5.71 -11.78 -0.14
N CYS A 121 5.28 -10.94 -1.06
CA CYS A 121 3.90 -10.89 -1.56
C CYS A 121 3.82 -11.18 -3.07
N PRO A 122 4.34 -12.32 -3.57
CA PRO A 122 4.49 -12.57 -5.00
C PRO A 122 3.18 -12.54 -5.81
N ASN A 123 2.03 -12.76 -5.14
CA ASN A 123 0.70 -12.77 -5.75
C ASN A 123 -0.03 -11.43 -5.60
N LEU A 124 0.64 -10.38 -5.14
CA LEU A 124 0.04 -9.07 -4.91
C LEU A 124 -0.42 -8.43 -6.22
N GLU A 125 -1.72 -8.20 -6.33
CA GLU A 125 -2.36 -7.59 -7.51
C GLU A 125 -2.59 -6.10 -7.34
N GLU A 126 -2.79 -5.64 -6.10
CA GLU A 126 -3.04 -4.25 -5.78
C GLU A 126 -2.24 -3.79 -4.57
N LEU A 127 -1.51 -2.68 -4.76
CA LEU A 127 -0.75 -2.01 -3.72
C LEU A 127 -1.34 -0.62 -3.47
N VAL A 128 -1.74 -0.35 -2.23
CA VAL A 128 -2.32 0.93 -1.79
C VAL A 128 -1.37 1.58 -0.79
N TYR A 129 -0.99 2.84 -0.99
CA TYR A 129 -0.15 3.57 -0.04
C TYR A 129 -0.38 5.07 -0.08
N HIS A 130 -0.04 5.74 1.02
CA HIS A 130 0.01 7.20 1.05
C HIS A 130 1.26 7.71 0.35
N LEU A 131 1.12 8.80 -0.39
CA LEU A 131 2.23 9.49 -1.02
C LEU A 131 3.22 9.91 0.07
N GLY A 132 4.44 9.38 0.00
CA GLY A 132 5.41 9.51 1.09
C GLY A 132 5.65 8.27 1.94
N ALA A 133 4.88 7.21 1.73
CA ALA A 133 5.26 5.87 2.17
C ALA A 133 6.64 5.47 1.59
N PRO A 134 7.26 4.35 2.04
CA PRO A 134 8.67 4.06 1.79
C PRO A 134 9.04 4.30 0.33
N GLU A 135 10.21 4.88 0.10
CA GLU A 135 10.78 4.92 -1.24
C GLU A 135 10.70 3.50 -1.83
N ILE A 136 9.97 3.36 -2.94
CA ILE A 136 10.23 2.26 -3.84
C ILE A 136 11.60 2.66 -4.37
N SER A 137 12.68 2.17 -3.81
CA SER A 137 14.02 2.49 -4.33
C SER A 137 14.12 1.87 -5.74
N PRO A 138 14.93 2.40 -6.67
CA PRO A 138 15.02 1.88 -8.02
C PRO A 138 15.39 0.39 -7.99
N LEU A 139 14.39 -0.43 -8.31
CA LEU A 139 14.42 -1.88 -8.33
C LEU A 139 15.19 -2.38 -9.55
N LYS A 140 16.48 -2.03 -9.69
CA LYS A 140 17.26 -2.31 -10.91
C LYS A 140 17.22 -3.77 -11.35
N THR A 141 17.00 -4.69 -10.41
CA THR A 141 16.93 -6.14 -10.65
C THR A 141 15.63 -6.80 -10.20
N PHE A 142 14.67 -6.06 -9.66
CA PHE A 142 13.46 -6.64 -9.09
C PHE A 142 12.23 -6.29 -9.94
N GLN A 143 11.52 -7.33 -10.34
CA GLN A 143 10.26 -7.22 -11.05
C GLN A 143 9.15 -7.90 -10.24
N HIS A 144 7.98 -7.28 -10.20
CA HIS A 144 6.80 -7.85 -9.57
C HIS A 144 5.70 -8.05 -10.62
N ALA A 145 5.63 -9.27 -11.15
CA ALA A 145 4.76 -9.60 -12.28
C ALA A 145 3.26 -9.60 -11.94
N ALA A 146 2.87 -9.93 -10.70
CA ALA A 146 1.46 -10.00 -10.36
C ALA A 146 0.79 -8.62 -10.17
N LEU A 147 1.56 -7.55 -10.02
CA LEU A 147 1.02 -6.24 -9.62
C LEU A 147 0.35 -5.57 -10.82
N LYS A 148 -0.96 -5.42 -10.75
CA LYS A 148 -1.81 -4.83 -11.81
C LYS A 148 -2.26 -3.41 -11.49
N ARG A 149 -2.41 -3.10 -10.20
CA ARG A 149 -2.97 -1.82 -9.73
C ARG A 149 -2.12 -1.21 -8.64
N VAL A 150 -1.90 0.10 -8.73
CA VAL A 150 -1.30 0.88 -7.66
C VAL A 150 -2.23 2.03 -7.31
N ARG A 151 -2.54 2.18 -6.02
CA ARG A 151 -3.40 3.25 -5.50
C ARG A 151 -2.57 4.15 -4.58
N ILE A 152 -2.45 5.42 -4.96
CA ILE A 152 -1.64 6.40 -4.23
C ILE A 152 -2.58 7.43 -3.61
N LYS A 153 -2.53 7.53 -2.28
CA LYS A 153 -3.31 8.50 -1.49
C LYS A 153 -2.47 9.75 -1.23
N ILE A 154 -2.83 10.87 -1.84
CA ILE A 154 -2.08 12.12 -1.76
C ILE A 154 -2.65 12.94 -0.60
N ASN A 155 -1.81 13.21 0.42
CA ASN A 155 -2.10 14.22 1.42
C ASN A 155 -1.45 15.55 0.98
N PRO A 156 -2.23 16.63 0.72
CA PRO A 156 -1.68 17.89 0.22
C PRO A 156 -0.64 18.51 1.16
N GLU A 157 -0.79 18.30 2.46
CA GLU A 157 0.11 18.82 3.50
C GLU A 157 1.47 18.10 3.51
N GLU A 158 1.52 16.85 3.05
CA GLU A 158 2.72 16.02 3.03
C GLU A 158 3.52 16.17 1.72
N TRP A 159 3.03 16.91 0.73
CA TRP A 159 3.67 17.03 -0.58
C TRP A 159 4.98 17.84 -0.57
N PHE A 160 4.97 18.99 0.12
CA PHE A 160 5.99 20.03 -0.06
C PHE A 160 7.43 19.64 0.30
N PRO A 161 7.72 18.80 1.32
CA PRO A 161 9.09 18.41 1.62
C PRO A 161 9.66 17.33 0.69
N TYR A 162 8.82 16.65 -0.10
CA TYR A 162 9.18 15.32 -0.66
C TYR A 162 8.98 15.20 -2.17
N LYS A 163 8.97 16.32 -2.91
CA LYS A 163 8.82 16.33 -4.37
C LYS A 163 9.70 15.26 -5.05
N HIS A 164 11.00 15.23 -4.77
CA HIS A 164 11.94 14.27 -5.36
C HIS A 164 11.55 12.78 -5.10
N VAL A 165 11.10 12.44 -3.88
CA VAL A 165 10.64 11.07 -3.54
C VAL A 165 9.45 10.67 -4.40
N VAL A 166 8.52 11.60 -4.59
CA VAL A 166 7.34 11.35 -5.41
C VAL A 166 7.74 11.07 -6.86
N PHE A 167 8.56 11.93 -7.46
CA PHE A 167 9.03 11.71 -8.83
C PHE A 167 9.72 10.36 -8.95
N SER A 168 10.62 10.02 -8.02
CA SER A 168 11.29 8.71 -8.00
C SER A 168 10.31 7.53 -7.94
N GLN A 169 9.25 7.61 -7.13
CA GLN A 169 8.23 6.55 -7.05
C GLN A 169 7.52 6.37 -8.39
N PHE A 170 7.12 7.46 -9.03
CA PHE A 170 6.48 7.40 -10.34
C PHE A 170 7.43 6.92 -11.44
N GLU A 171 8.70 7.32 -11.43
CA GLU A 171 9.70 6.79 -12.38
C GLU A 171 9.78 5.26 -12.33
N ILE A 172 9.62 4.68 -11.14
CA ILE A 172 9.62 3.23 -10.98
C ILE A 172 8.30 2.61 -11.44
N LEU A 173 7.17 3.29 -11.20
CA LEU A 173 5.87 2.92 -11.77
C LEU A 173 5.80 3.12 -13.28
N ILE A 174 6.73 3.83 -13.91
CA ILE A 174 6.92 3.94 -15.37
C ILE A 174 7.93 2.88 -15.86
N GLY A 175 8.87 2.51 -15.01
CA GLY A 175 9.96 1.58 -15.30
C GLY A 175 9.55 0.10 -15.48
N PRO A 176 10.55 -0.78 -15.65
CA PRO A 176 10.34 -2.21 -15.92
C PRO A 176 9.95 -3.01 -14.67
N SER A 177 9.99 -2.43 -13.48
CA SER A 177 9.77 -3.11 -12.20
C SER A 177 8.37 -3.73 -12.09
N PHE A 178 7.39 -3.20 -12.82
CA PHE A 178 6.00 -3.67 -12.81
C PHE A 178 5.51 -3.88 -14.25
N PRO A 179 5.91 -4.98 -14.91
CA PRO A 179 5.66 -5.19 -16.33
C PRO A 179 4.17 -5.30 -16.67
N HIS A 180 3.34 -5.77 -15.73
CA HIS A 180 1.89 -5.94 -15.89
C HIS A 180 1.07 -4.88 -15.15
N LEU A 181 1.68 -3.76 -14.77
CA LEU A 181 0.95 -2.65 -14.16
C LEU A 181 -0.03 -2.06 -15.19
N GLU A 182 -1.32 -2.23 -14.95
CA GLU A 182 -2.40 -1.79 -15.84
C GLU A 182 -2.85 -0.37 -15.51
N ARG A 183 -2.96 -0.03 -14.22
CA ARG A 183 -3.55 1.25 -13.79
C ARG A 183 -2.90 1.80 -12.54
N VAL A 184 -2.77 3.11 -12.51
CA VAL A 184 -2.40 3.85 -11.30
C VAL A 184 -3.52 4.80 -10.94
N TYR A 185 -4.00 4.68 -9.72
CA TYR A 185 -5.09 5.48 -9.19
C TYR A 185 -4.53 6.52 -8.24
N LEU A 186 -4.91 7.78 -8.46
CA LEU A 186 -4.54 8.89 -7.60
C LEU A 186 -5.76 9.36 -6.83
N HIS A 187 -5.69 9.24 -5.52
CA HIS A 187 -6.62 9.89 -4.62
C HIS A 187 -6.02 11.20 -4.16
N ASP A 188 -6.37 12.26 -4.87
CA ASP A 188 -6.03 13.62 -4.51
C ASP A 188 -7.31 14.42 -4.34
N THR A 189 -7.79 14.50 -3.11
CA THR A 189 -9.01 15.23 -2.75
C THR A 189 -8.90 16.72 -3.08
N SER A 190 -7.68 17.27 -3.13
CA SER A 190 -7.42 18.67 -3.43
C SER A 190 -7.21 18.97 -4.91
N LYS A 191 -7.02 17.94 -5.74
CA LYS A 191 -6.57 18.04 -7.15
C LYS A 191 -5.27 18.86 -7.31
N SER A 192 -4.52 19.06 -6.22
CA SER A 192 -3.33 19.89 -6.19
C SER A 192 -2.14 19.27 -6.90
N PHE A 193 -2.10 17.95 -7.07
CA PHE A 193 -1.05 17.26 -7.80
C PHE A 193 -1.23 17.44 -9.31
N VAL A 194 -2.44 17.22 -9.81
CA VAL A 194 -2.78 17.28 -11.25
C VAL A 194 -2.61 18.67 -11.82
N ARG A 195 -3.00 19.68 -11.04
CA ARG A 195 -3.00 21.08 -11.44
C ARG A 195 -1.60 21.68 -11.49
N ARG A 196 -0.56 20.96 -11.07
CA ARG A 196 0.82 21.44 -11.09
C ARG A 196 1.47 21.07 -12.42
N ASP A 197 2.02 22.06 -13.10
CA ASP A 197 2.75 21.90 -14.36
C ASP A 197 3.87 20.85 -14.27
N SER A 198 4.51 20.73 -13.10
CA SER A 198 5.58 19.76 -12.91
C SER A 198 5.12 18.29 -12.94
N ALA A 199 3.85 18.00 -12.65
CA ALA A 199 3.31 16.64 -12.67
C ALA A 199 2.91 16.20 -14.08
N SER A 200 2.57 17.13 -14.97
CA SER A 200 2.07 16.85 -16.32
C SER A 200 3.02 15.96 -17.14
N PRO A 201 4.34 16.22 -17.24
CA PRO A 201 5.25 15.38 -18.01
C PRO A 201 5.31 13.93 -17.49
N LEU A 202 5.24 13.77 -16.17
CA LEU A 202 5.29 12.47 -15.51
C LEU A 202 4.04 11.66 -15.80
N LEU A 203 2.88 12.30 -15.68
CA LEU A 203 1.58 11.71 -15.95
C LEU A 203 1.41 11.32 -17.43
N LEU A 204 1.89 12.15 -18.36
CA LEU A 204 1.90 11.84 -19.79
C LEU A 204 2.76 10.60 -20.08
N ARG A 205 3.96 10.52 -19.50
CA ARG A 205 4.84 9.35 -19.67
C ARG A 205 4.22 8.05 -19.16
N MET A 206 3.40 8.09 -18.11
CA MET A 206 2.65 6.91 -17.66
C MET A 206 1.62 6.47 -18.70
N ILE A 207 0.87 7.42 -19.27
CA ILE A 207 -0.11 7.16 -20.32
C ILE A 207 0.57 6.57 -21.55
N ASP A 208 1.70 7.13 -21.98
CA ASP A 208 2.48 6.64 -23.12
C ASP A 208 3.00 5.22 -22.91
N ARG A 209 3.19 4.80 -21.65
CA ARG A 209 3.54 3.41 -21.28
C ARG A 209 2.33 2.49 -21.14
N GLY A 210 1.13 2.94 -21.50
CA GLY A 210 -0.10 2.16 -21.36
C GLY A 210 -0.56 1.99 -19.91
N ARG A 211 -0.11 2.88 -19.02
CA ARG A 211 -0.42 2.88 -17.57
C ARG A 211 -1.28 4.10 -17.25
N PRO A 212 -2.55 4.14 -17.69
CA PRO A 212 -3.40 5.29 -17.47
C PRO A 212 -3.49 5.63 -15.98
N VAL A 213 -3.37 6.93 -15.71
CA VAL A 213 -3.56 7.48 -14.39
C VAL A 213 -5.01 7.89 -14.24
N VAL A 214 -5.67 7.30 -13.26
CA VAL A 214 -7.09 7.52 -12.97
C VAL A 214 -7.20 8.34 -11.70
N TYR A 215 -7.88 9.48 -11.79
CA TYR A 215 -8.31 10.17 -10.58
C TYR A 215 -9.53 9.49 -10.00
N GLU A 216 -9.51 9.24 -8.70
CA GLU A 216 -10.66 8.71 -7.97
C GLU A 216 -11.13 9.79 -6.99
N ASP A 217 -12.08 10.61 -7.46
CA ASP A 217 -12.81 11.62 -6.69
C ASP A 217 -14.26 11.15 -6.53
N GLY A 218 -14.59 10.58 -5.37
CA GLY A 218 -15.95 10.10 -5.08
C GLY A 218 -16.51 9.05 -6.05
N GLY A 219 -15.66 8.33 -6.79
CA GLY A 219 -16.06 7.27 -7.73
C GLY A 219 -16.02 7.66 -9.22
N ASN A 220 -15.67 8.90 -9.58
CA ASN A 220 -15.55 9.33 -10.98
C ASN A 220 -14.12 9.14 -11.51
N VAL A 221 -13.97 8.33 -12.56
CA VAL A 221 -12.71 8.12 -13.29
C VAL A 221 -12.54 9.22 -14.34
N ILE A 222 -11.64 10.17 -14.08
CA ILE A 222 -11.31 11.23 -15.06
C ILE A 222 -10.00 10.85 -15.76
N PRO A 223 -10.01 10.46 -17.05
CA PRO A 223 -8.78 10.30 -17.81
C PRO A 223 -8.09 11.66 -17.96
N ILE A 224 -6.78 11.69 -17.78
CA ILE A 224 -5.99 12.90 -18.02
C ILE A 224 -6.12 13.25 -19.50
N PRO A 225 -6.55 14.48 -19.85
CA PRO A 225 -6.61 14.88 -21.24
C PRO A 225 -5.21 14.80 -21.83
N LYS A 226 -5.06 14.07 -22.95
CA LYS A 226 -3.88 14.22 -23.80
C LYS A 226 -3.83 15.71 -24.15
N GLN A 227 -2.80 16.42 -23.71
CA GLN A 227 -2.57 17.77 -24.21
C GLN A 227 -2.45 17.64 -25.73
N SER A 228 -3.42 18.22 -26.45
CA SER A 228 -3.33 18.38 -27.89
C SER A 228 -2.01 19.08 -28.19
N ALA A 229 -1.24 18.52 -29.13
CA ALA A 229 0.01 19.08 -29.59
C ALA A 229 -0.13 20.60 -29.81
N PRO A 230 0.90 21.40 -29.49
CA PRO A 230 0.87 22.82 -29.80
C PRO A 230 0.52 22.95 -31.29
N LYS A 231 -0.57 23.66 -31.58
CA LYS A 231 -0.91 24.03 -32.96
C LYS A 231 0.34 24.70 -33.50
N GLN A 232 0.97 24.09 -34.51
CA GLN A 232 1.94 24.79 -35.32
C GLN A 232 1.18 25.98 -35.90
N GLU A 233 1.46 27.17 -35.39
CA GLU A 233 1.11 28.40 -36.09
C GLU A 233 1.88 28.34 -37.40
N SER A 234 1.14 28.08 -38.47
CA SER A 234 1.62 28.28 -39.83
C SER A 234 2.18 29.70 -39.91
N PRO A 235 3.39 29.92 -40.42
CA PRO A 235 3.87 31.27 -40.66
C PRO A 235 2.98 31.87 -41.75
N GLU A 236 2.08 32.76 -41.34
CA GLU A 236 1.39 33.65 -42.28
C GLU A 236 2.43 34.58 -42.89
N HIS A 237 2.48 34.56 -44.22
CA HIS A 237 3.26 35.45 -45.04
C HIS A 237 2.98 36.92 -44.71
N ALA A 238 4.03 37.66 -44.35
CA ALA A 238 4.20 39.09 -44.65
C ALA A 238 5.70 39.43 -44.65
#